data_AF-A0A2E5KZJ5-F1
#
_entry.id   AF-A0A2E5KZJ5-F1
#
_cell.length_a   1.000
_cell.length_b   1.000
_cell.length_c   1.000
_cell.angle_alpha   90.00
_cell.angle_beta   90.00
_cell.angle_gamma   90.00
#
_symmetry.space_group_name_H-M   'P 1'
#
loop_
_entity.id
_entity.type
_entity.pdbx_description
1 polymer ?
#
loop_
_entity_poly.entity_id
_entity_poly.type
_entity_poly.pdbx_seq_one_letter_code
_entity_poly.pdbx_strand_id
1 'polypeptide(L)'
;MTNQTDQTEQNEISEPEAQAKPEPQQEPKYQIDTKAFDASGRSFEFAVYARLSKNGKAVVDDGDSAGGFGSAAEYMKVMSNICSKELDFLLPGTPITEAVFKLLLANTNKAMTLNEIQSGLSTAWASVIYLKNLSDDVLRRMLDQENDYFIRRAVIRRRRRAS
;
A
#
# COMPACT_ATOMS: atom_id res chain seq x y z
N MET A 1 9.38 51.99 -62.91
CA MET A 1 9.74 52.76 -61.69
C MET A 1 8.44 53.31 -61.14
N THR A 2 7.96 52.94 -59.95
CA THR A 2 8.52 52.01 -58.94
C THR A 2 7.36 51.51 -58.05
N ASN A 3 7.42 50.27 -57.56
CA ASN A 3 6.55 49.82 -56.48
C ASN A 3 6.96 50.46 -55.14
N GLN A 4 6.00 50.65 -54.23
CA GLN A 4 6.01 50.26 -52.79
C GLN A 4 4.75 50.91 -52.14
N THR A 5 3.80 50.22 -51.48
CA THR A 5 3.86 49.52 -50.17
C THR A 5 4.57 50.36 -49.08
N ASP A 6 4.27 50.35 -47.78
CA ASP A 6 3.49 49.48 -46.88
C ASP A 6 3.22 50.33 -45.58
N GLN A 7 2.44 50.01 -44.54
CA GLN A 7 1.72 48.81 -44.06
C GLN A 7 0.37 49.20 -43.41
N THR A 8 -0.41 48.21 -42.97
CA THR A 8 -1.39 48.33 -41.86
C THR A 8 -0.95 47.37 -40.75
N GLU A 9 -0.64 47.85 -39.55
CA GLU A 9 -0.29 46.99 -38.41
C GLU A 9 -1.52 46.22 -37.92
N GLN A 10 -1.65 44.95 -38.32
CA GLN A 10 -2.54 44.00 -37.67
C GLN A 10 -1.76 43.22 -36.63
N ASN A 11 -1.99 43.56 -35.37
CA ASN A 11 -1.36 42.95 -34.22
C ASN A 11 -2.05 41.60 -33.94
N GLU A 12 -1.52 40.51 -34.50
CA GLU A 12 -2.03 39.15 -34.26
C GLU A 12 -1.76 38.74 -32.81
N ILE A 13 -2.79 38.82 -31.97
CA ILE A 13 -2.76 38.28 -30.61
C ILE A 13 -2.85 36.75 -30.73
N SER A 14 -1.70 36.07 -30.70
CA SER A 14 -1.64 34.62 -30.59
C SER A 14 -2.31 34.17 -29.29
N GLU A 15 -3.33 33.31 -29.40
CA GLU A 15 -3.94 32.68 -28.23
C GLU A 15 -2.90 31.84 -27.47
N PRO A 16 -2.84 31.88 -26.12
CA PRO A 16 -1.93 31.03 -25.37
C PRO A 16 -2.39 29.58 -25.45
N GLU A 17 -1.57 28.72 -26.05
CA GLU A 17 -1.83 27.28 -26.12
C GLU A 17 -2.16 26.70 -24.73
N ALA A 18 -3.37 26.16 -24.60
CA ALA A 18 -3.84 25.57 -23.35
C ALA A 18 -3.03 24.31 -23.03
N GLN A 19 -1.96 24.48 -22.23
CA GLN A 19 -1.15 23.38 -21.73
C GLN A 19 -2.06 22.35 -21.04
N ALA A 20 -2.16 21.17 -21.65
CA ALA A 20 -2.97 20.08 -21.12
C ALA A 20 -2.46 19.73 -19.72
N LYS A 21 -3.31 19.94 -18.70
CA LYS A 21 -3.01 19.52 -17.33
C LYS A 21 -2.63 18.04 -17.36
N PRO A 22 -1.49 17.63 -16.78
CA PRO A 22 -1.15 16.21 -16.72
C PRO A 22 -2.29 15.48 -16.01
N GLU A 23 -2.81 14.40 -16.61
CA GLU A 23 -3.81 13.56 -15.94
C GLU A 23 -3.28 13.17 -14.55
N PRO A 24 -4.09 13.23 -13.48
CA PRO A 24 -3.64 12.88 -12.15
C PRO A 24 -3.16 11.43 -12.15
N GLN A 25 -1.84 11.26 -12.10
CA GLN A 25 -1.21 9.95 -11.96
C GLN A 25 -1.68 9.37 -10.63
N GLN A 26 -2.43 8.28 -10.69
CA GLN A 26 -2.99 7.66 -9.49
C GLN A 26 -1.85 7.24 -8.57
N GLU A 27 -1.91 7.67 -7.30
CA GLU A 27 -0.88 7.40 -6.30
C GLU A 27 -0.60 5.89 -6.23
N PRO A 28 0.67 5.44 -6.27
CA PRO A 28 1.01 4.03 -6.17
C PRO A 28 0.44 3.41 -4.90
N LYS A 29 -0.35 2.36 -5.05
CA LYS A 29 -0.80 1.51 -3.94
C LYS A 29 0.04 0.25 -3.86
N TYR A 30 0.22 -0.28 -2.65
CA TYR A 30 1.02 -1.47 -2.34
C TYR A 30 0.15 -2.52 -1.69
N GLN A 31 0.41 -3.78 -2.01
CA GLN A 31 -0.26 -4.96 -1.46
C GLN A 31 0.74 -6.11 -1.36
N ILE A 32 0.41 -7.14 -0.59
CA ILE A 32 1.16 -8.40 -0.59
C ILE A 32 0.77 -9.19 -1.84
N ASP A 33 1.76 -9.56 -2.65
CA ASP A 33 1.58 -10.50 -3.77
C ASP A 33 1.56 -11.93 -3.23
N THR A 34 0.38 -12.38 -2.79
CA THR A 34 0.21 -13.72 -2.19
C THR A 34 0.62 -14.83 -3.15
N LYS A 35 0.43 -14.64 -4.46
CA LYS A 35 0.82 -15.61 -5.48
C LYS A 35 2.34 -15.75 -5.57
N ALA A 36 3.08 -14.64 -5.52
CA ALA A 36 4.53 -14.68 -5.43
C ALA A 36 5.01 -15.26 -4.08
N PHE A 37 4.26 -15.02 -3.00
CA PHE A 37 4.51 -15.59 -1.68
C PHE A 37 4.47 -17.13 -1.73
N ASP A 38 3.35 -17.70 -2.18
CA ASP A 38 3.16 -19.15 -2.26
C ASP A 38 4.11 -19.81 -3.28
N ALA A 39 4.34 -19.15 -4.42
CA ALA A 39 5.30 -19.60 -5.44
C ALA A 39 6.76 -19.66 -4.94
N SER A 40 7.07 -19.01 -3.80
CA SER A 40 8.39 -19.12 -3.14
C SER A 40 8.55 -20.36 -2.24
N GLY A 41 7.54 -21.23 -2.18
CA GLY A 41 7.53 -22.41 -1.30
C GLY A 41 7.22 -22.08 0.17
N ARG A 42 6.75 -20.86 0.45
CA ARG A 42 6.34 -20.41 1.79
C ARG A 42 4.81 -20.31 1.83
N SER A 43 4.14 -20.94 2.78
CA SER A 43 2.69 -20.76 2.95
C SER A 43 2.40 -19.33 3.43
N PHE A 44 1.59 -18.61 2.66
CA PHE A 44 1.09 -17.30 3.06
C PHE A 44 0.17 -17.41 4.29
N GLU A 45 -0.69 -18.42 4.37
CA GLU A 45 -1.58 -18.67 5.51
C GLU A 45 -0.79 -18.78 6.82
N PHE A 46 0.29 -19.58 6.83
CA PHE A 46 1.17 -19.71 7.99
C PHE A 46 1.88 -18.40 8.33
N ALA A 47 2.31 -17.62 7.31
CA ALA A 47 2.91 -16.33 7.54
C ALA A 47 1.95 -15.32 8.21
N VAL A 48 0.64 -15.38 7.91
CA VAL A 48 -0.39 -14.58 8.60
C VAL A 48 -0.65 -15.13 10.01
N TYR A 49 -0.89 -16.45 10.16
CA TYR A 49 -1.17 -17.10 11.44
C TYR A 49 -0.08 -16.83 12.49
N ALA A 50 1.19 -16.98 12.10
CA ALA A 50 2.32 -16.76 13.00
C ALA A 50 2.30 -15.37 13.65
N ARG A 51 1.77 -14.36 12.96
CA ARG A 51 1.72 -12.94 13.36
C ARG A 51 0.45 -12.52 14.10
N LEU A 52 -0.52 -13.42 14.27
CA LEU A 52 -1.66 -13.19 15.17
C LEU A 52 -1.18 -13.00 16.62
N SER A 53 -1.85 -12.12 17.36
CA SER A 53 -1.65 -11.95 18.79
C SER A 53 -2.07 -13.20 19.56
N LYS A 54 -1.83 -13.24 20.89
CA LYS A 54 -2.28 -14.34 21.73
C LYS A 54 -3.82 -14.49 21.71
N ASN A 55 -4.54 -13.37 21.80
CA ASN A 55 -6.01 -13.38 21.75
C ASN A 55 -6.52 -13.71 20.34
N GLY A 56 -5.82 -13.24 19.29
CA GLY A 56 -6.11 -13.61 17.92
C GLY A 56 -5.96 -15.11 17.65
N LYS A 57 -4.89 -15.73 18.18
CA LYS A 57 -4.69 -17.17 18.10
C LYS A 57 -5.78 -17.92 18.86
N ALA A 58 -6.09 -17.55 20.10
CA ALA A 58 -7.19 -18.16 20.86
C ALA A 58 -8.52 -18.21 20.07
N VAL A 59 -8.93 -17.10 19.44
CA VAL A 59 -10.16 -17.05 18.62
C VAL A 59 -10.10 -17.91 17.35
N VAL A 60 -8.91 -18.21 16.84
CA VAL A 60 -8.70 -19.12 15.70
C VAL A 60 -8.64 -20.58 16.15
N ASP A 61 -7.92 -20.85 17.22
CA ASP A 61 -7.63 -22.19 17.74
C ASP A 61 -8.86 -22.80 18.46
N ASP A 62 -9.73 -21.95 19.03
CA ASP A 62 -11.07 -22.32 19.52
C ASP A 62 -12.07 -22.57 18.37
N GLY A 63 -11.69 -22.26 17.12
CA GLY A 63 -12.53 -22.40 15.93
C GLY A 63 -12.40 -23.75 15.24
N ASP A 64 -13.52 -24.38 14.91
CA ASP A 64 -13.58 -25.69 14.23
C ASP A 64 -13.18 -25.57 12.74
N SER A 65 -11.87 -25.42 12.50
CA SER A 65 -11.28 -25.33 11.17
C SER A 65 -11.21 -26.73 10.54
N ALA A 66 -12.05 -27.00 9.54
CA ALA A 66 -12.07 -28.28 8.84
C ALA A 66 -10.70 -28.61 8.21
N GLY A 67 -9.97 -29.56 8.80
CA GLY A 67 -8.59 -29.91 8.43
C GLY A 67 -7.49 -29.37 9.34
N GLY A 68 -7.83 -28.69 10.44
CA GLY A 68 -6.91 -28.26 11.49
C GLY A 68 -6.10 -26.99 11.19
N PHE A 69 -6.23 -26.41 10.01
CA PHE A 69 -5.61 -25.12 9.66
C PHE A 69 -6.55 -24.29 8.78
N GLY A 70 -6.80 -23.05 9.18
CA GLY A 70 -7.69 -22.11 8.51
C GLY A 70 -7.02 -21.31 7.39
N SER A 71 -7.80 -20.46 6.72
CA SER A 71 -7.33 -19.66 5.59
C SER A 71 -6.71 -18.32 6.01
N ALA A 72 -5.83 -17.78 5.16
CA ALA A 72 -5.27 -16.45 5.33
C ALA A 72 -6.35 -15.36 5.43
N ALA A 73 -7.51 -15.55 4.79
CA ALA A 73 -8.63 -14.61 4.83
C ALA A 73 -9.28 -14.55 6.23
N GLU A 74 -9.45 -15.70 6.88
CA GLU A 74 -9.95 -15.78 8.25
C GLU A 74 -8.95 -15.18 9.24
N TYR A 75 -7.66 -15.51 9.10
CA TYR A 75 -6.60 -14.94 9.93
C TYR A 75 -6.47 -13.43 9.75
N MET A 76 -6.55 -12.89 8.52
CA MET A 76 -6.57 -11.45 8.29
C MET A 76 -7.81 -10.78 8.90
N LYS A 77 -8.98 -11.43 8.88
CA LYS A 77 -10.19 -10.93 9.54
C LYS A 77 -10.02 -10.88 11.06
N VAL A 78 -9.39 -11.88 11.67
CA VAL A 78 -9.04 -11.88 13.10
C VAL A 78 -8.00 -10.81 13.42
N MET A 79 -6.97 -10.65 12.57
CA MET A 79 -5.97 -9.60 12.73
C MET A 79 -6.60 -8.20 12.66
N SER A 80 -7.53 -7.99 11.73
CA SER A 80 -8.27 -6.73 11.53
C SER A 80 -9.17 -6.39 12.73
N ASN A 81 -9.87 -7.39 13.30
CA ASN A 81 -10.89 -7.17 14.32
C ASN A 81 -10.39 -7.24 15.76
N ILE A 82 -9.29 -7.95 16.02
CA ILE A 82 -8.77 -8.21 17.37
C ILE A 82 -7.34 -7.67 17.46
N CYS A 83 -6.40 -8.27 16.74
CA CYS A 83 -4.97 -8.00 16.93
C CYS A 83 -4.63 -6.52 16.72
N SER A 84 -5.23 -5.87 15.72
CA SER A 84 -5.01 -4.45 15.38
C SER A 84 -5.33 -3.45 16.49
N LYS A 85 -6.14 -3.86 17.48
CA LYS A 85 -6.60 -3.03 18.62
C LYS A 85 -5.75 -3.22 19.87
N GLU A 86 -4.81 -4.16 19.86
CA GLU A 86 -3.93 -4.45 20.99
C GLU A 86 -2.75 -3.47 21.01
N LEU A 87 -2.35 -3.02 22.21
CA LEU A 87 -1.31 -2.00 22.38
C LEU A 87 0.08 -2.45 21.89
N ASP A 88 0.31 -3.76 21.79
CA ASP A 88 1.53 -4.39 21.29
C ASP A 88 1.42 -4.84 19.81
N PHE A 89 0.34 -4.46 19.09
CA PHE A 89 0.16 -4.84 17.69
C PHE A 89 1.34 -4.43 16.80
N LEU A 90 1.85 -3.20 16.98
CA LEU A 90 3.02 -2.69 16.29
C LEU A 90 4.00 -2.11 17.32
N LEU A 91 4.74 -2.99 18.00
CA LEU A 91 5.79 -2.57 18.92
C LEU A 91 6.83 -1.68 18.20
N PRO A 92 7.45 -0.69 18.88
CA PRO A 92 8.53 0.13 18.30
C PRO A 92 9.74 -0.71 17.80
N GLY A 93 9.98 -1.88 18.42
CA GLY A 93 11.02 -2.80 17.96
C GLY A 93 10.79 -3.34 16.54
N THR A 94 9.56 -3.34 16.03
CA THR A 94 9.21 -3.99 14.76
C THR A 94 9.96 -3.37 13.56
N PRO A 95 10.61 -4.18 12.70
CA PRO A 95 11.19 -3.70 11.44
C PRO A 95 10.13 -3.04 10.56
N ILE A 96 10.48 -1.99 9.81
CA ILE A 96 9.49 -1.22 9.02
C ILE A 96 8.75 -2.12 8.03
N THR A 97 9.45 -3.00 7.31
CA THR A 97 8.82 -3.94 6.35
C THR A 97 7.84 -4.90 7.00
N GLU A 98 8.16 -5.46 8.17
CA GLU A 98 7.24 -6.30 8.97
C GLU A 98 6.05 -5.48 9.51
N ALA A 99 6.27 -4.21 9.89
CA ALA A 99 5.20 -3.32 10.34
C ALA A 99 4.22 -2.99 9.19
N VAL A 100 4.73 -2.72 7.99
CA VAL A 100 3.91 -2.55 6.77
C VAL A 100 3.19 -3.85 6.42
N PHE A 101 3.85 -5.01 6.54
CA PHE A 101 3.22 -6.31 6.32
C PHE A 101 2.01 -6.53 7.25
N LYS A 102 2.20 -6.34 8.56
CA LYS A 102 1.11 -6.44 9.55
C LYS A 102 0.00 -5.42 9.31
N LEU A 103 0.34 -4.19 8.91
CA LEU A 103 -0.65 -3.15 8.57
C LEU A 103 -1.51 -3.55 7.35
N LEU A 104 -0.89 -4.07 6.29
CA LEU A 104 -1.59 -4.59 5.11
C LEU A 104 -2.49 -5.78 5.47
N LEU A 105 -2.00 -6.72 6.30
CA LEU A 105 -2.79 -7.86 6.78
C LEU A 105 -3.99 -7.43 7.64
N ALA A 106 -3.83 -6.46 8.54
CA ALA A 106 -4.93 -5.87 9.30
C ALA A 106 -5.94 -5.11 8.42
N ASN A 107 -5.51 -4.60 7.26
CA ASN A 107 -6.37 -4.07 6.21
C ASN A 107 -6.85 -5.16 5.21
N THR A 108 -6.83 -6.44 5.58
CA THR A 108 -7.29 -7.57 4.75
C THR A 108 -6.60 -7.67 3.38
N ASN A 109 -5.32 -7.28 3.32
CA ASN A 109 -4.50 -7.13 2.11
C ASN A 109 -5.13 -6.24 1.02
N LYS A 110 -5.97 -5.27 1.41
CA LYS A 110 -6.42 -4.20 0.50
C LYS A 110 -5.25 -3.26 0.23
N ALA A 111 -5.06 -2.89 -1.03
CA ALA A 111 -3.92 -2.10 -1.44
C ALA A 111 -3.93 -0.67 -0.85
N MET A 112 -2.84 -0.28 -0.19
CA MET A 112 -2.69 1.00 0.52
C MET A 112 -1.69 1.92 -0.17
N THR A 113 -1.92 3.23 -0.18
CA THR A 113 -0.93 4.23 -0.64
C THR A 113 0.19 4.43 0.38
N LEU A 114 1.24 5.17 0.01
CA LEU A 114 2.31 5.51 0.95
C LEU A 114 1.76 6.36 2.11
N ASN A 115 0.92 7.34 1.80
CA ASN A 115 0.23 8.16 2.81
C ASN A 115 -0.61 7.32 3.78
N GLU A 116 -1.39 6.36 3.28
CA GLU A 116 -2.18 5.43 4.11
C GLU A 116 -1.27 4.58 5.02
N ILE A 117 -0.13 4.12 4.50
CA ILE A 117 0.86 3.32 5.25
C ILE A 117 1.56 4.17 6.32
N GLN A 118 2.10 5.34 5.95
CA GLN A 118 2.80 6.25 6.86
C GLN A 118 1.88 6.70 8.00
N SER A 119 0.62 7.04 7.69
CA SER A 119 -0.39 7.43 8.68
C SER A 119 -0.68 6.30 9.66
N GLY A 120 -0.88 5.06 9.18
CA GLY A 120 -1.11 3.89 10.03
C GLY A 120 0.07 3.59 10.96
N LEU A 121 1.30 3.62 10.44
CA LEU A 121 2.52 3.42 11.23
C LEU A 121 2.74 4.54 12.26
N SER A 122 2.56 5.80 11.87
CA SER A 122 2.72 6.96 12.76
C SER A 122 1.69 6.95 13.88
N THR A 123 0.44 6.57 13.57
CA THR A 123 -0.63 6.43 14.57
C THR A 123 -0.31 5.32 15.57
N ALA A 124 0.17 4.16 15.10
CA ALA A 124 0.49 3.03 15.97
C ALA A 124 1.70 3.30 16.90
N TRP A 125 2.61 4.19 16.49
CA TRP A 125 3.78 4.58 17.29
C TRP A 125 3.63 5.94 18.00
N ALA A 126 2.46 6.59 17.94
CA ALA A 126 2.25 7.96 18.44
C ALA A 126 2.53 8.14 19.95
N SER A 127 2.44 7.07 20.75
CA SER A 127 2.72 7.07 22.19
C SER A 127 4.20 6.90 22.54
N VAL A 128 5.09 6.71 21.57
CA VAL A 128 6.52 6.44 21.77
C VAL A 128 7.36 7.44 20.99
N ILE A 129 8.41 7.99 21.62
CA ILE A 129 9.40 8.83 20.95
C ILE A 129 10.20 7.93 19.98
N TYR A 130 9.79 7.93 18.72
CA TYR A 130 10.26 6.96 17.73
C TYR A 130 10.99 7.62 16.57
N LEU A 131 12.26 7.23 16.39
CA LEU A 131 13.22 7.90 15.50
C LEU A 131 13.41 7.17 14.15
N LYS A 132 12.42 6.41 13.66
CA LYS A 132 12.51 5.83 12.31
C LYS A 132 12.04 6.85 11.27
N ASN A 133 12.81 6.98 10.20
CA ASN A 133 12.41 7.80 9.06
C ASN A 133 11.29 7.09 8.28
N LEU A 134 10.08 7.65 8.32
CA LEU A 134 8.90 7.15 7.62
C LEU A 134 8.53 8.02 6.41
N SER A 135 9.48 8.77 5.85
CA SER A 135 9.21 9.57 4.64
C SER A 135 8.81 8.69 3.46
N ASP A 136 7.99 9.24 2.57
CA ASP A 136 7.55 8.57 1.34
C ASP A 136 8.73 8.00 0.54
N ASP A 137 9.84 8.74 0.41
CA ASP A 137 11.03 8.26 -0.29
C ASP A 137 11.65 6.99 0.33
N VAL A 138 11.67 6.88 1.66
CA VAL A 138 12.22 5.72 2.36
C VAL A 138 11.27 4.54 2.23
N LEU A 139 9.99 4.73 2.55
CA LEU A 139 8.96 3.69 2.40
C LEU A 139 8.90 3.19 0.96
N ARG A 140 8.87 4.11 -0.01
CA ARG A 140 8.86 3.79 -1.43
C ARG A 140 10.07 2.96 -1.85
N ARG A 141 11.30 3.36 -1.48
CA ARG A 141 12.50 2.58 -1.82
C ARG A 141 12.44 1.16 -1.24
N MET A 142 11.97 1.01 0.00
CA MET A 142 11.84 -0.28 0.68
C MET A 142 10.74 -1.18 0.07
N LEU A 143 9.68 -0.61 -0.49
CA LEU A 143 8.55 -1.35 -1.06
C LEU A 143 8.60 -1.51 -2.59
N ASP A 144 9.39 -0.69 -3.30
CA ASP A 144 9.71 -0.87 -4.72
C ASP A 144 10.80 -1.94 -4.93
N GLN A 145 11.60 -2.24 -3.90
CA GLN A 145 12.62 -3.29 -3.91
C GLN A 145 12.07 -4.67 -3.52
N GLU A 146 12.78 -5.73 -3.89
CA GLU A 146 12.50 -7.07 -3.39
C GLU A 146 12.63 -7.12 -1.87
N ASN A 147 11.63 -7.70 -1.22
CA ASN A 147 11.51 -7.78 0.23
C ASN A 147 10.89 -9.13 0.61
N ASP A 148 11.24 -9.63 1.79
CA ASP A 148 10.85 -10.98 2.25
C ASP A 148 9.34 -11.19 2.40
N TYR A 149 8.55 -10.12 2.36
CA TYR A 149 7.10 -10.13 2.51
C TYR A 149 6.34 -10.06 1.19
N PHE A 150 7.03 -10.00 0.05
CA PHE A 150 6.44 -9.80 -1.28
C PHE A 150 5.46 -8.62 -1.35
N ILE A 151 5.71 -7.57 -0.57
CA ILE A 151 4.95 -6.32 -0.69
C ILE A 151 5.39 -5.67 -1.99
N ARG A 152 4.44 -5.41 -2.88
CA ARG A 152 4.68 -4.91 -4.24
C ARG A 152 3.60 -3.91 -4.62
N ARG A 153 3.85 -3.12 -5.66
CA ARG A 153 2.83 -2.23 -6.24
C ARG A 153 1.63 -3.05 -6.73
N ALA A 154 0.44 -2.63 -6.34
CA ALA A 154 -0.81 -3.23 -6.78
C ALA A 154 -1.07 -2.94 -8.27
N VAL A 155 -1.40 -3.98 -9.04
CA VAL A 155 -1.69 -3.84 -10.47
C VAL A 155 -3.09 -3.25 -10.66
N ILE A 156 -3.17 -1.93 -10.81
CA ILE A 156 -4.42 -1.22 -11.13
C ILE A 156 -4.83 -1.57 -12.57
N ARG A 157 -5.61 -2.64 -12.73
CA ARG A 157 -6.27 -2.94 -14.01
C ARG A 157 -7.34 -1.88 -14.28
N ARG A 158 -7.00 -0.85 -15.07
CA ARG A 158 -8.00 0.08 -15.64
C ARG A 158 -9.06 -0.77 -16.34
N ARG A 159 -10.30 -0.81 -15.81
CA ARG A 159 -11.44 -1.38 -16.54
C ARG A 159 -11.58 -0.59 -17.83
N ARG A 160 -11.32 -1.23 -18.98
CA ARG A 160 -11.78 -0.69 -20.27
C ARG A 160 -13.29 -0.52 -20.14
N ARG A 161 -13.80 0.71 -20.27
CA ARG A 161 -15.24 0.91 -20.48
C ARG A 161 -15.57 0.17 -21.77
N ALA A 162 -16.56 -0.71 -21.73
CA ALA A 162 -17.18 -1.17 -22.96
C ALA A 162 -17.79 0.05 -23.64
N SER A 163 -17.47 0.21 -24.92
CA SER A 163 -18.08 1.21 -25.81
C SER A 163 -19.45 0.72 -26.27
#